data_AF-A0A957PNJ3-F1
#
_entry.id   AF-A0A957PNJ3-F1
#
_cell.length_a   1.000
_cell.length_b   1.000
_cell.length_c   1.000
_cell.angle_alpha   90.00
_cell.angle_beta   90.00
_cell.angle_gamma   90.00
#
_symmetry.space_group_name_H-M   'P 1'
#
loop_
_entity.id
_entity.type
_entity.pdbx_description
1 polymer ?
#
loop_
_entity_poly.entity_id
_entity_poly.type
_entity_poly.pdbx_seq_one_letter_code
_entity_poly.pdbx_strand_id
1 'polypeptide(L)'
;MSSWSIYNHGKTIGTKGAEGGVILSDESHEKGARITLKRGDAFISVSVSIRGWMDHTRFFATDADSQREYRAMRAAVVNVLNIINAEGATDIKIWEAISEFVRRYP
;
A
#
# COMPACT_ATOMS: atom_id res chain seq x y z
N MET A 1 -0.33 -4.53 18.30
CA MET A 1 -1.54 -4.85 17.51
C MET A 1 -1.36 -4.20 16.15
N SER A 2 -1.68 -4.88 15.05
CA SER A 2 -1.58 -4.25 13.72
C SER A 2 -2.75 -3.28 13.55
N SER A 3 -2.50 -1.97 13.46
CA SER A 3 -3.48 -0.91 13.19
C SER A 3 -4.06 -0.94 11.75
N TRP A 4 -3.99 -2.10 11.11
CA TRP A 4 -4.53 -2.38 9.79
C TRP A 4 -5.86 -3.09 9.94
N SER A 5 -6.85 -2.67 9.17
CA SER A 5 -8.17 -3.26 9.11
C SER A 5 -8.57 -3.51 7.67
N ILE A 6 -9.46 -4.49 7.43
CA ILE A 6 -10.05 -4.72 6.12
C ILE A 6 -10.75 -3.42 5.66
N TYR A 7 -10.43 -2.96 4.46
CA TYR A 7 -11.02 -1.75 3.92
C TYR A 7 -12.50 -1.95 3.59
N ASN A 8 -13.33 -0.95 3.92
CA ASN A 8 -14.76 -0.90 3.58
C ASN A 8 -15.53 -2.20 3.93
N HIS A 9 -15.24 -2.79 5.10
CA HIS A 9 -15.83 -4.06 5.56
C HIS A 9 -15.70 -5.22 4.55
N GLY A 10 -14.65 -5.22 3.73
CA GLY A 10 -14.37 -6.26 2.74
C GLY A 10 -15.22 -6.19 1.48
N LYS A 11 -16.07 -5.17 1.32
CA LYS A 11 -16.95 -5.01 0.14
C LYS A 11 -16.19 -4.87 -1.18
N THR A 12 -14.90 -4.53 -1.13
CA THR A 12 -14.04 -4.42 -2.31
C THR A 12 -13.42 -5.75 -2.71
N ILE A 13 -13.33 -6.73 -1.82
CA ILE A 13 -12.68 -8.01 -2.10
C ILE A 13 -13.55 -8.81 -3.07
N GLY A 14 -12.92 -9.40 -4.08
CA GLY A 14 -13.61 -10.15 -5.14
C GLY A 14 -14.27 -9.28 -6.21
N THR A 15 -14.30 -7.95 -6.06
CA THR A 15 -14.80 -7.04 -7.10
C THR A 15 -13.70 -6.68 -8.09
N LYS A 16 -14.11 -6.25 -9.29
CA LYS A 16 -13.18 -5.67 -10.26
C LYS A 16 -12.82 -4.24 -9.81
N GLY A 17 -11.52 -3.95 -9.75
CA GLY A 17 -11.04 -2.58 -9.53
C GLY A 17 -11.39 -1.67 -10.70
N ALA A 18 -11.31 -0.34 -10.49
CA ALA A 18 -11.62 0.67 -11.50
C ALA A 18 -10.79 0.50 -12.79
N GLU A 19 -9.54 0.07 -12.65
CA GLU A 19 -8.62 -0.22 -13.77
C GLU A 19 -8.66 -1.70 -14.21
N GLY A 20 -9.74 -2.43 -13.90
CA GLY A 20 -9.84 -3.87 -14.13
C GLY A 20 -9.04 -4.70 -13.11
N GLY A 21 -9.13 -6.03 -13.22
CA GLY A 21 -8.54 -7.00 -12.29
C GLY A 21 -9.32 -7.19 -10.98
N VAL A 22 -9.23 -8.38 -10.38
CA VAL A 22 -9.95 -8.77 -9.17
C VAL A 22 -9.14 -8.40 -7.93
N ILE A 23 -9.75 -7.70 -6.97
CA ILE A 23 -9.12 -7.38 -5.69
C ILE A 23 -9.05 -8.64 -4.83
N LEU A 24 -7.84 -9.02 -4.43
CA LEU A 24 -7.56 -10.19 -3.58
C LEU A 24 -7.46 -9.81 -2.10
N SER A 25 -6.83 -8.67 -1.81
CA SER A 25 -6.68 -8.13 -0.46
C SER A 25 -6.77 -6.61 -0.50
N ASP A 26 -7.41 -6.03 0.51
CA ASP A 26 -7.58 -4.58 0.60
C ASP A 26 -7.68 -4.16 2.07
N GLU A 27 -6.66 -3.44 2.54
CA GLU A 27 -6.51 -3.05 3.94
C GLU A 27 -6.26 -1.55 4.06
N SER A 28 -6.80 -0.93 5.09
CA SER A 28 -6.51 0.45 5.47
C SER A 28 -5.87 0.53 6.84
N HIS A 29 -4.94 1.45 7.00
CA HIS A 29 -4.32 1.78 8.27
C HIS A 29 -5.02 3.01 8.88
N GLU A 30 -5.22 3.02 10.21
CA GLU A 30 -5.89 4.13 10.91
C GLU A 30 -5.23 5.51 10.68
N LYS A 31 -3.91 5.50 10.42
CA LYS A 31 -3.10 6.68 10.09
C LYS A 31 -3.17 7.14 8.63
N GLY A 32 -4.12 6.64 7.84
CA GLY A 32 -4.41 7.15 6.50
C GLY A 32 -3.65 6.51 5.34
N ALA A 33 -3.18 5.26 5.49
CA ALA A 33 -2.70 4.46 4.36
C ALA A 33 -3.74 3.44 3.90
N ARG A 34 -3.66 3.03 2.63
CA ARG A 34 -4.36 1.86 2.09
C ARG A 34 -3.39 1.02 1.28
N ILE A 35 -3.51 -0.30 1.37
CA ILE A 35 -2.76 -1.23 0.53
C ILE A 35 -3.70 -2.24 -0.12
N THR A 36 -3.56 -2.42 -1.42
CA THR A 36 -4.42 -3.27 -2.24
C THR A 36 -3.58 -4.25 -3.05
N LEU A 37 -3.94 -5.53 -3.00
CA LEU A 37 -3.43 -6.57 -3.88
C LEU A 37 -4.52 -6.91 -4.90
N LYS A 38 -4.19 -6.85 -6.19
CA LYS A 38 -5.14 -7.06 -7.28
C LYS A 38 -4.57 -7.98 -8.34
N ARG A 39 -5.34 -8.96 -8.81
CA ARG A 39 -4.96 -9.82 -9.94
C ARG A 39 -5.63 -9.34 -11.22
N GLY A 40 -4.84 -8.77 -12.13
CA GLY A 40 -5.24 -8.50 -13.50
C GLY A 40 -5.04 -9.72 -14.41
N ASP A 41 -5.35 -9.54 -15.69
CA ASP A 41 -5.24 -10.61 -16.69
C ASP A 41 -3.78 -10.91 -17.07
N ALA A 42 -2.92 -9.88 -17.05
CA ALA A 42 -1.51 -10.00 -17.44
C ALA A 42 -0.53 -9.96 -16.25
N PHE A 43 -0.91 -9.31 -15.14
CA PHE A 43 -0.03 -9.08 -13.99
C PHE A 43 -0.84 -8.96 -12.70
N ILE A 44 -0.15 -9.13 -11.57
CA ILE A 44 -0.69 -8.88 -10.24
C ILE A 44 -0.09 -7.56 -9.75
N SER A 45 -0.90 -6.66 -9.22
CA SER A 45 -0.45 -5.37 -8.71
C SER A 45 -0.57 -5.29 -7.20
N VAL A 46 0.44 -4.70 -6.56
CA VAL A 46 0.40 -4.24 -5.17
C VAL A 46 0.47 -2.72 -5.18
N SER A 47 -0.60 -2.07 -4.73
CA SER A 47 -0.71 -0.61 -4.67
C SER A 47 -0.76 -0.18 -3.22
N VAL A 48 0.06 0.81 -2.84
CA VAL A 48 0.00 1.52 -1.55
C VAL A 48 -0.34 2.97 -1.83
N SER A 49 -1.29 3.51 -1.07
CA SER A 49 -1.55 4.93 -1.03
C SER A 49 -1.43 5.48 0.38
N ILE A 50 -0.92 6.70 0.51
CA ILE A 50 -0.94 7.50 1.73
C ILE A 50 -1.68 8.79 1.42
N ARG A 51 -2.76 9.05 2.16
CA ARG A 51 -3.65 10.19 1.94
C ARG A 51 -2.87 11.51 1.90
N GLY A 52 -2.92 12.18 0.75
CA GLY A 52 -2.30 13.50 0.53
C GLY A 52 -0.81 13.47 0.21
N TRP A 53 -0.18 12.29 0.12
CA TRP A 53 1.28 12.19 -0.01
C TRP A 53 1.73 11.37 -1.23
N MET A 54 1.27 10.13 -1.37
CA MET A 54 1.72 9.27 -2.47
C MET A 54 0.71 8.20 -2.84
N ASP A 55 0.77 7.81 -4.11
CA ASP A 55 0.25 6.57 -4.65
C ASP A 55 1.41 5.84 -5.33
N HIS A 56 1.65 4.59 -4.95
CA HIS A 56 2.77 3.80 -5.45
C HIS A 56 2.31 2.38 -5.75
N THR A 57 2.53 1.91 -6.98
CA THR A 57 2.08 0.60 -7.46
C THR A 57 3.23 -0.18 -8.06
N ARG A 58 3.30 -1.46 -7.70
CA ARG A 58 4.25 -2.42 -8.27
C ARG A 58 3.52 -3.56 -8.95
N PHE A 59 4.14 -4.12 -9.98
CA PHE A 59 3.57 -5.18 -10.81
C PHE A 59 4.43 -6.44 -10.74
N PHE A 60 3.77 -7.59 -10.67
CA PHE A 60 4.41 -8.89 -10.49
C PHE A 60 3.83 -9.90 -11.46
N ALA A 61 4.68 -10.83 -11.90
CA ALA A 61 4.27 -11.96 -12.74
C ALA A 61 3.70 -13.13 -11.94
N THR A 62 4.00 -13.23 -10.63
CA THR A 62 3.62 -14.38 -9.80
C THR A 62 2.88 -13.98 -8.53
N ASP A 63 2.01 -14.88 -8.08
CA ASP A 63 1.29 -14.76 -6.82
C ASP A 63 2.23 -14.80 -5.61
N ALA A 64 3.25 -15.66 -5.66
CA ALA A 64 4.19 -15.79 -4.57
C ALA A 64 4.98 -14.49 -4.33
N ASP A 65 5.47 -13.86 -5.40
CA ASP A 65 6.21 -12.60 -5.32
C ASP A 65 5.31 -11.46 -4.85
N SER A 66 4.13 -11.30 -5.46
CA SER A 66 3.20 -10.24 -5.07
C SER A 66 2.76 -10.34 -3.61
N GLN A 67 2.49 -11.55 -3.10
CA GLN A 67 2.12 -11.77 -1.70
C GLN A 67 3.27 -11.47 -0.73
N ARG A 68 4.51 -11.81 -1.11
CA ARG A 68 5.70 -11.46 -0.32
C ARG A 68 5.87 -9.95 -0.25
N GLU A 69 5.80 -9.27 -1.40
CA GLU A 69 5.98 -7.83 -1.48
C GLU A 69 4.82 -7.06 -0.82
N TYR A 70 3.59 -7.56 -0.91
CA TYR A 70 2.44 -7.02 -0.17
C TYR A 70 2.72 -6.95 1.33
N ARG A 71 3.17 -8.06 1.94
CA ARG A 71 3.51 -8.10 3.36
C ARG A 71 4.68 -7.17 3.71
N ALA A 72 5.71 -7.13 2.85
CA ALA A 72 6.87 -6.29 3.06
C ALA A 72 6.51 -4.79 3.01
N MET A 73 5.77 -4.36 1.98
CA MET A 73 5.33 -2.97 1.81
C MET A 73 4.36 -2.55 2.91
N ARG A 74 3.41 -3.42 3.29
CA ARG A 74 2.47 -3.21 4.40
C ARG A 74 3.18 -2.95 5.73
N ALA A 75 4.28 -3.65 5.99
CA ALA A 75 5.10 -3.39 7.18
C ALA A 75 5.91 -2.11 7.04
N ALA A 76 6.55 -1.88 5.90
CA ALA A 76 7.45 -0.74 5.69
C ALA A 76 6.73 0.61 5.69
N VAL A 77 5.51 0.68 5.16
CA VAL A 77 4.74 1.94 5.12
C VAL A 77 4.40 2.47 6.52
N VAL A 78 4.37 1.60 7.54
CA VAL A 78 4.16 2.03 8.94
C VAL A 78 5.25 3.00 9.40
N ASN A 79 6.49 2.83 8.95
CA ASN A 79 7.58 3.75 9.28
C ASN A 79 7.35 5.13 8.66
N VAL A 80 6.90 5.17 7.40
CA VAL A 80 6.56 6.42 6.70
C VAL A 80 5.39 7.12 7.41
N LEU A 81 4.35 6.36 7.80
CA LEU A 81 3.22 6.90 8.56
C LEU A 81 3.62 7.47 9.92
N ASN A 82 4.57 6.84 10.62
CA ASN A 82 5.06 7.36 11.89
C ASN A 82 5.78 8.69 11.73
N ILE A 83 6.50 8.91 10.62
CA ILE A 83 7.16 10.18 10.32
C ILE A 83 6.13 11.25 9.94
N ILE A 84 5.17 10.92 9.07
CA ILE A 84 4.10 11.83 8.65
C ILE A 84 3.28 12.34 9.83
N ASN A 85 2.99 11.46 10.79
CA ASN A 85 2.14 11.77 11.94
C ASN A 85 2.95 12.20 13.18
N ALA A 86 4.26 12.42 13.06
CA ALA A 86 5.06 12.93 14.16
C ALA A 86 4.82 14.43 14.37
N GLU A 87 4.79 14.86 15.63
CA GLU A 87 4.68 16.27 15.97
C GLU A 87 5.89 17.05 15.43
N GLY A 88 5.63 18.15 14.72
CA GLY A 88 6.68 18.97 14.10
C GLY A 88 7.38 18.33 12.91
N ALA A 89 6.81 17.28 12.29
CA ALA A 89 7.34 16.73 11.04
C ALA A 89 7.36 17.80 9.93
N THR A 90 8.49 17.93 9.26
CA THR A 90 8.64 18.81 8.11
C THR A 90 8.40 18.04 6.81
N ASP A 91 7.90 18.72 5.79
CA ASP A 91 7.68 18.13 4.47
C ASP A 91 8.94 17.48 3.90
N ILE A 92 10.13 18.06 4.15
CA ILE A 92 11.42 17.51 3.72
C ILE A 92 11.63 16.10 4.30
N LYS A 93 11.45 15.92 5.61
CA LYS A 93 11.60 14.61 6.26
C LYS A 93 10.58 13.59 5.77
N ILE A 94 9.37 14.05 5.47
CA ILE A 94 8.31 13.20 4.92
C ILE A 94 8.70 12.72 3.51
N TRP A 95 9.15 13.63 2.65
CA TRP A 95 9.59 13.29 1.29
C TRP A 95 10.84 12.42 1.26
N GLU A 96 11.76 12.58 2.22
CA GLU A 96 12.90 11.66 2.39
C GLU A 96 12.43 10.24 2.70
N ALA A 97 11.52 10.08 3.67
CA ALA A 97 10.97 8.77 4.02
C ALA A 97 10.19 8.12 2.87
N ILE A 98 9.41 8.90 2.13
CA ILE A 98 8.70 8.44 0.92
C ILE A 98 9.70 8.01 -0.15
N SER A 99 10.75 8.81 -0.39
CA SER A 99 11.78 8.52 -1.39
C SER A 99 12.55 7.24 -1.05
N GLU A 100 12.84 7.00 0.22
CA GLU A 100 13.44 5.74 0.68
C GLU A 100 12.51 4.55 0.49
N PHE A 101 11.22 4.71 0.79
CA PHE A 101 10.23 3.67 0.55
C PHE A 101 10.15 3.31 -0.94
N VAL A 102 10.01 4.30 -1.82
CA VAL A 102 9.96 4.07 -3.28
C VAL A 102 11.27 3.50 -3.81
N ARG A 103 12.43 3.91 -3.29
CA ARG A 103 13.72 3.34 -3.70
C ARG A 103 13.86 1.87 -3.31
N ARG A 104 13.33 1.50 -2.14
CA ARG A 104 13.32 0.12 -1.66
C ARG A 104 12.32 -0.76 -2.42
N TYR A 105 11.22 -0.17 -2.87
CA TYR A 105 10.15 -0.83 -3.60
C TYR A 105 9.94 -0.10 -4.93
N PRO A 106 10.77 -0.36 -5.96
CA PRO A 106 10.64 0.28 -7.26
C PRO A 106 9.47 -0.28 -8.07
#